data_AF-A0A9D9M1V7-F1
#
_entry.id   AF-A0A9D9M1V7-F1
#
_cell.length_a   1.000
_cell.length_b   1.000
_cell.length_c   1.000
_cell.angle_alpha   90.00
_cell.angle_beta   90.00
_cell.angle_gamma   90.00
#
_symmetry.space_group_name_H-M   'P 1'
#
loop_
_entity.id
_entity.type
_entity.pdbx_description
1 polymer ?
#
loop_
_entity_poly.entity_id
_entity_poly.type
_entity_poly.pdbx_seq_one_letter_code
_entity_poly.pdbx_strand_id
1 'polypeptide(L)'
;MTEKEKKRRQRRFRAKIKKFCLFDDDFMSKVFENDIDLTQFLLNIIMQRKDLTVTESKGQVQIKNLWGRSVKLDIKAKDKEGKLYNIEVQRANEGACPERARYYSAILDANTLVTKEEFKELPETYIIFITEKDVLKGGLPLYHINRKIEENNMTFCDRSHIIFVNGEYRDDSDIGKLMHDFACSNPDDMKYVILAEKTRYFKKNEKGEEYMCKIMEELAAEERAAISEEIAMNLLKEGTLSISKIAAAANLTERKVKKLAEKLQVVAR
;
A
#
# COMPACT_ATOMS: atom_id res chain seq x y z
N MET A 1 -15.37 -9.88 27.37
CA MET A 1 -14.59 -8.62 27.47
C MET A 1 -15.43 -7.61 28.22
N THR A 2 -14.93 -7.13 29.36
CA THR A 2 -15.65 -6.18 30.22
C THR A 2 -15.70 -4.79 29.58
N GLU A 3 -16.65 -3.94 29.99
CA GLU A 3 -16.76 -2.57 29.44
C GLU A 3 -15.51 -1.72 29.72
N LYS A 4 -14.84 -1.98 30.86
CA LYS A 4 -13.58 -1.36 31.25
C LYS A 4 -12.43 -1.75 30.30
N GLU A 5 -12.37 -3.01 29.86
CA GLU A 5 -11.39 -3.49 28.90
C GLU A 5 -11.59 -2.89 27.51
N LYS A 6 -12.85 -2.78 27.05
CA LYS A 6 -13.19 -2.12 25.77
C LYS A 6 -12.73 -0.66 25.76
N LYS A 7 -13.05 0.11 26.81
CA LYS A 7 -12.62 1.51 26.95
C LYS A 7 -11.09 1.65 26.99
N ARG A 8 -10.39 0.75 27.70
CA ARG A 8 -8.91 0.73 27.71
C ARG A 8 -8.33 0.44 26.33
N ARG A 9 -8.92 -0.51 25.59
CA ARG A 9 -8.49 -0.89 24.25
C ARG A 9 -8.69 0.25 23.24
N GLN A 10 -9.86 0.90 23.26
CA GLN A 10 -10.14 2.08 22.43
C GLN A 10 -9.15 3.22 22.70
N ARG A 11 -8.85 3.52 23.98
CA ARG A 11 -7.83 4.52 24.34
C ARG A 11 -6.45 4.18 23.76
N ARG A 12 -6.06 2.90 23.78
CA ARG A 12 -4.80 2.43 23.19
C ARG A 12 -4.78 2.61 21.67
N PHE A 13 -5.90 2.34 20.98
CA PHE A 13 -5.99 2.55 19.53
C PHE A 13 -5.93 4.03 19.17
N ARG A 14 -6.68 4.90 19.86
CA ARG A 14 -6.59 6.35 19.65
C ARG A 14 -5.16 6.88 19.86
N ALA A 15 -4.46 6.40 20.89
CA ALA A 15 -3.07 6.77 21.12
C ALA A 15 -2.13 6.30 19.99
N LYS A 16 -2.40 5.15 19.36
CA LYS A 16 -1.66 4.68 18.17
C LYS A 16 -1.99 5.53 16.93
N ILE A 17 -3.27 5.77 16.66
CA ILE A 17 -3.74 6.54 15.49
C ILE A 17 -3.11 7.93 15.45
N LYS A 18 -2.95 8.58 16.61
CA LYS A 18 -2.27 9.88 16.73
C LYS A 18 -0.80 9.86 16.31
N LYS A 19 -0.14 8.70 16.35
CA LYS A 19 1.28 8.56 15.97
C LYS A 19 1.49 8.23 14.50
N PHE A 20 0.48 7.72 13.80
CA PHE A 20 0.61 7.40 12.39
C PHE A 20 0.98 8.63 11.57
N CYS A 21 1.75 8.45 10.51
CA CYS A 21 1.98 9.40 9.43
C CYS A 21 1.57 8.75 8.10
N LEU A 22 1.74 9.43 6.96
CA LEU A 22 1.31 8.89 5.67
C LEU A 22 2.24 7.81 5.12
N PHE A 23 3.38 7.54 5.77
CA PHE A 23 4.19 6.35 5.51
C PHE A 23 3.67 5.08 6.19
N ASP A 24 2.66 5.19 7.06
CA ASP A 24 1.99 4.01 7.61
C ASP A 24 0.94 3.50 6.60
N ASP A 25 1.21 2.36 5.95
CA ASP A 25 0.39 1.79 4.86
C ASP A 25 -1.12 1.73 5.17
N ASP A 26 -1.47 1.29 6.38
CA ASP A 26 -2.86 1.21 6.84
C ASP A 26 -3.54 2.59 6.94
N PHE A 27 -2.78 3.60 7.37
CA PHE A 27 -3.28 4.97 7.49
C PHE A 27 -3.38 5.63 6.12
N MET A 28 -2.33 5.51 5.32
CA MET A 28 -2.26 6.00 3.94
C MET A 28 -3.44 5.48 3.12
N SER A 29 -3.64 4.16 3.15
CA SER A 29 -4.72 3.49 2.42
C SER A 29 -6.09 4.10 2.71
N LYS A 30 -6.34 4.55 3.95
CA LYS A 30 -7.61 5.16 4.38
C LYS A 30 -7.69 6.65 4.10
N VAL A 31 -6.57 7.35 4.17
CA VAL A 31 -6.49 8.77 3.81
C VAL A 31 -6.81 8.97 2.32
N PHE A 32 -6.30 8.11 1.46
CA PHE A 32 -6.48 8.19 -0.01
C PHE A 32 -7.60 7.28 -0.55
N GLU A 33 -8.37 6.63 0.32
CA GLU A 33 -9.42 5.68 -0.08
C GLU A 33 -10.49 6.36 -0.95
N ASN A 34 -10.45 6.09 -2.25
CA ASN A 34 -11.36 6.63 -3.27
C ASN A 34 -11.42 8.18 -3.31
N ASP A 35 -10.34 8.85 -2.92
CA ASP A 35 -10.26 10.32 -2.95
C ASP A 35 -9.58 10.78 -4.24
N ILE A 36 -10.38 11.31 -5.18
CA ILE A 36 -9.90 11.75 -6.49
C ILE A 36 -9.09 13.04 -6.36
N ASP A 37 -9.58 14.00 -5.58
CA ASP A 37 -8.96 15.32 -5.44
C ASP A 37 -7.60 15.21 -4.74
N LEU A 38 -7.51 14.38 -3.70
CA LEU A 38 -6.27 14.16 -2.98
C LEU A 38 -5.23 13.39 -3.83
N THR A 39 -5.68 12.39 -4.58
CA THR A 39 -4.80 11.65 -5.50
C THR A 39 -4.33 12.55 -6.66
N GLN A 40 -5.20 13.40 -7.20
CA GLN A 40 -4.82 14.38 -8.22
C GLN A 40 -3.80 15.38 -7.68
N PHE A 41 -4.01 15.90 -6.47
CA PHE A 41 -3.07 16.78 -5.79
C PHE A 41 -1.69 16.12 -5.64
N LEU A 42 -1.66 14.87 -5.18
CA LEU A 42 -0.43 14.09 -5.03
C LEU A 42 0.29 13.91 -6.37
N LEU A 43 -0.45 13.49 -7.41
CA LEU A 43 0.11 13.30 -8.75
C LEU A 43 0.61 14.61 -9.36
N ASN A 44 -0.09 15.73 -9.18
CA ASN A 44 0.36 17.03 -9.68
C ASN A 44 1.73 17.42 -9.13
N ILE A 45 1.96 17.17 -7.83
CA ILE A 45 3.26 17.45 -7.21
C ILE A 45 4.34 16.49 -7.72
N ILE A 46 4.09 15.18 -7.71
CA ILE A 46 5.07 14.16 -8.12
C ILE A 46 5.43 14.28 -9.60
N MET A 47 4.43 14.53 -10.45
CA MET A 47 4.60 14.68 -11.89
C MET A 47 5.04 16.10 -12.29
N GLN A 48 5.15 17.02 -11.32
CA GLN A 48 5.52 18.42 -11.52
C GLN A 48 4.67 19.13 -12.60
N ARG A 49 3.37 18.84 -12.63
CA ARG A 49 2.41 19.37 -13.61
C ARG A 49 1.10 19.75 -12.93
N LYS A 50 0.33 20.67 -13.55
CA LYS A 50 -0.93 21.20 -12.98
C LYS A 50 -2.15 20.94 -13.85
N ASP A 51 -1.95 20.36 -15.02
CA ASP A 51 -2.95 20.08 -16.04
C ASP A 51 -3.50 18.65 -15.99
N LEU A 52 -2.97 17.81 -15.09
CA LEU A 52 -3.41 16.45 -14.85
C LEU A 52 -4.80 16.46 -14.19
N THR A 53 -5.70 15.65 -14.74
CA THR A 53 -7.07 15.50 -14.23
C THR A 53 -7.34 14.03 -13.96
N VAL A 54 -7.47 13.64 -12.70
CA VAL A 54 -7.77 12.26 -12.30
C VAL A 54 -9.26 12.00 -12.49
N THR A 55 -9.60 10.90 -13.16
CA THR A 55 -10.98 10.46 -13.40
C THR A 55 -11.35 9.26 -12.54
N GLU A 56 -10.37 8.44 -12.14
CA GLU A 56 -10.56 7.32 -11.22
C GLU A 56 -9.43 7.27 -10.20
N SER A 57 -9.77 7.00 -8.93
CA SER A 57 -8.83 6.78 -7.83
C SER A 57 -9.38 5.65 -6.97
N LYS A 58 -8.64 4.56 -6.80
CA LYS A 58 -9.05 3.38 -6.01
C LYS A 58 -7.90 2.95 -5.10
N GLY A 59 -8.19 2.86 -3.80
CA GLY A 59 -7.26 2.32 -2.82
C GLY A 59 -7.32 0.79 -2.76
N GLN A 60 -6.20 0.15 -2.41
CA GLN A 60 -6.12 -1.28 -2.05
C GLN A 60 -6.68 -2.24 -3.13
N VAL A 61 -6.33 -2.02 -4.39
CA VAL A 61 -6.81 -2.85 -5.52
C VAL A 61 -6.09 -4.19 -5.54
N GLN A 62 -6.82 -5.29 -5.28
CA GLN A 62 -6.27 -6.63 -5.40
C GLN A 62 -6.35 -7.13 -6.85
N ILE A 63 -5.18 -7.37 -7.45
CA ILE A 63 -5.07 -8.04 -8.74
C ILE A 63 -4.70 -9.49 -8.50
N LYS A 64 -5.67 -10.38 -8.76
CA LYS A 64 -5.48 -11.82 -8.61
C LYS A 64 -4.76 -12.36 -9.83
N ASN A 65 -3.62 -13.00 -9.60
CA ASN A 65 -2.94 -13.78 -10.61
C ASN A 65 -3.17 -15.26 -10.31
N LEU A 66 -3.75 -16.00 -11.26
CA LEU A 66 -4.09 -17.42 -11.09
C LEU A 66 -2.85 -18.33 -11.08
N TRP A 67 -1.79 -17.92 -11.76
CA TRP A 67 -0.58 -18.72 -11.96
C TRP A 67 0.65 -18.13 -11.25
N GLY A 68 0.63 -16.83 -10.97
CA GLY A 68 1.73 -16.09 -10.34
C GLY A 68 1.37 -15.46 -9.00
N ARG A 69 2.20 -14.52 -8.53
CA ARG A 69 1.93 -13.77 -7.30
C ARG A 69 0.80 -12.77 -7.56
N SER A 70 -0.22 -12.80 -6.71
CA SER A 70 -1.21 -11.73 -6.67
C SER A 70 -0.58 -10.48 -6.06
N VAL A 71 -1.03 -9.30 -6.48
CA VAL A 71 -0.56 -8.01 -5.93
C VAL A 71 -1.72 -7.23 -5.37
N LYS A 72 -1.42 -6.42 -4.36
CA LYS A 72 -2.33 -5.44 -3.79
C LYS A 72 -1.70 -4.08 -4.03
N LEU A 73 -2.35 -3.29 -4.87
CA LEU A 73 -1.91 -1.95 -5.23
C LEU A 73 -2.40 -0.96 -4.18
N ASP A 74 -1.54 -0.09 -3.66
CA ASP A 74 -1.95 0.83 -2.59
C ASP A 74 -2.93 1.89 -3.14
N ILE A 75 -2.56 2.60 -4.21
CA ILE A 75 -3.45 3.50 -4.94
C ILE A 75 -3.30 3.26 -6.45
N LYS A 76 -4.39 2.86 -7.10
CA LYS A 76 -4.51 2.84 -8.57
C LYS A 76 -5.33 4.05 -9.02
N ALA A 77 -4.77 4.85 -9.90
CA ALA A 77 -5.45 6.00 -10.48
C ALA A 77 -5.41 6.00 -12.01
N LYS A 78 -6.37 6.70 -12.61
CA LYS A 78 -6.47 6.93 -14.06
C LYS A 78 -6.75 8.40 -14.32
N ASP A 79 -6.07 8.99 -15.31
CA ASP A 79 -6.35 10.37 -15.73
C ASP A 79 -7.30 10.45 -16.94
N LYS A 80 -7.64 11.68 -17.34
CA LYS A 80 -8.49 11.96 -18.51
C LYS A 80 -7.90 11.49 -19.84
N GLU A 81 -6.57 11.35 -19.94
CA GLU A 81 -5.85 10.88 -21.13
C GLU A 81 -5.78 9.35 -21.17
N GLY A 82 -6.28 8.67 -20.13
CA GLY A 82 -6.27 7.22 -20.01
C GLY A 82 -4.98 6.66 -19.42
N LYS A 83 -4.06 7.50 -18.96
CA LYS A 83 -2.80 7.07 -18.32
C LYS A 83 -3.10 6.46 -16.96
N LEU A 84 -2.39 5.39 -16.65
CA LEU A 84 -2.55 4.66 -15.39
C LEU A 84 -1.40 4.95 -14.44
N TYR A 85 -1.74 5.17 -13.18
CA TYR A 85 -0.79 5.44 -12.11
C TYR A 85 -0.98 4.39 -11.03
N ASN A 86 0.12 3.76 -10.63
CA ASN A 86 0.18 2.94 -9.44
C ASN A 86 1.11 3.60 -8.43
N ILE A 87 0.56 4.06 -7.31
CA ILE A 87 1.32 4.72 -6.26
C ILE A 87 1.43 3.75 -5.08
N GLU A 88 2.67 3.39 -4.75
CA GLU A 88 3.03 2.52 -3.63
C GLU A 88 3.74 3.37 -2.58
N VAL A 89 3.31 3.27 -1.31
CA VAL A 89 4.01 3.91 -0.21
C VAL A 89 4.73 2.85 0.60
N GLN A 90 6.00 3.07 0.92
CA GLN A 90 6.82 2.07 1.58
C GLN A 90 7.65 2.69 2.69
N ARG A 91 7.43 2.22 3.92
CA ARG A 91 8.31 2.57 5.05
C ARG A 91 9.62 1.78 5.04
N ALA A 92 9.56 0.48 4.75
CA ALA A 92 10.73 -0.38 4.71
C ALA A 92 11.37 -0.40 3.31
N ASN A 93 12.69 -0.25 3.25
CA ASN A 93 13.44 -0.23 2.00
C ASN A 93 13.30 -1.53 1.19
N GLU A 94 13.11 -2.67 1.87
CA GLU A 94 12.95 -4.00 1.26
C GLU A 94 11.75 -4.07 0.31
N GLY A 95 10.72 -3.26 0.56
CA GLY A 95 9.52 -3.22 -0.25
C GLY A 95 9.67 -2.41 -1.54
N ALA A 96 10.72 -1.62 -1.70
CA ALA A 96 10.89 -0.68 -2.81
C ALA A 96 12.08 -1.07 -3.70
N CYS A 97 12.11 -2.33 -4.16
CA CYS A 97 13.15 -2.83 -5.06
C CYS A 97 12.78 -2.64 -6.55
N PRO A 98 13.78 -2.46 -7.44
CA PRO A 98 13.55 -2.35 -8.89
C PRO A 98 12.76 -3.52 -9.48
N GLU A 99 12.96 -4.74 -8.96
CA GLU A 99 12.26 -5.94 -9.42
C GLU A 99 10.77 -5.88 -9.12
N ARG A 100 10.36 -5.35 -7.96
CA ARG A 100 8.94 -5.15 -7.61
C ARG A 100 8.32 -4.11 -8.53
N ALA A 101 9.02 -3.00 -8.79
CA ALA A 101 8.54 -1.98 -9.71
C ALA A 101 8.28 -2.55 -11.12
N ARG A 102 9.24 -3.32 -11.66
CA ARG A 102 9.08 -4.03 -12.93
C ARG A 102 7.91 -5.03 -12.89
N TYR A 103 7.78 -5.78 -11.80
CA TYR A 103 6.70 -6.76 -11.64
C TYR A 103 5.32 -6.11 -11.63
N TYR A 104 5.18 -4.97 -10.96
CA TYR A 104 3.93 -4.23 -10.85
C TYR A 104 3.53 -3.63 -12.20
N SER A 105 4.51 -3.09 -12.96
CA SER A 105 4.28 -2.69 -14.36
C SER A 105 3.74 -3.85 -15.19
N ALA A 106 4.40 -5.01 -15.16
CA ALA A 106 4.00 -6.17 -15.95
C ALA A 106 2.60 -6.68 -15.60
N ILE A 107 2.24 -6.69 -14.31
CA ILE A 107 0.88 -7.08 -13.89
C ILE A 107 -0.14 -6.05 -14.36
N LEU A 108 0.15 -4.76 -14.23
CA LEU A 108 -0.76 -3.71 -14.64
C LEU A 108 -1.05 -3.82 -16.14
N ASP A 109 -0.02 -3.97 -16.97
CA ASP A 109 -0.15 -4.13 -18.42
C ASP A 109 -0.95 -5.40 -18.78
N ALA A 110 -0.63 -6.53 -18.14
CA ALA A 110 -1.31 -7.81 -18.37
C ALA A 110 -2.80 -7.81 -17.98
N ASN A 111 -3.21 -6.92 -17.05
CA ASN A 111 -4.60 -6.79 -16.62
C ASN A 111 -5.33 -5.63 -17.31
N THR A 112 -4.65 -4.92 -18.22
CA THR A 112 -5.24 -3.79 -18.94
C THR A 112 -5.66 -4.17 -20.35
N LEU A 113 -4.84 -4.94 -21.07
CA LEU A 113 -5.22 -5.44 -22.39
C LEU A 113 -6.29 -6.53 -22.30
N VAL A 114 -7.35 -6.38 -23.09
CA VAL A 114 -8.36 -7.41 -23.30
C VAL A 114 -7.95 -8.29 -24.48
N THR A 115 -8.41 -9.55 -24.48
CA THR A 115 -8.13 -10.51 -25.57
C THR A 115 -8.46 -9.90 -26.94
N LYS A 116 -7.48 -9.93 -27.86
CA LYS A 116 -7.51 -9.40 -29.24
C LYS A 116 -7.19 -7.91 -29.42
N GLU A 117 -6.88 -7.17 -28.37
CA GLU A 117 -6.31 -5.82 -28.51
C GLU A 117 -4.85 -5.86 -28.96
N GLU A 118 -4.41 -4.85 -29.72
CA GLU A 118 -3.01 -4.72 -30.11
C GLU A 118 -2.16 -4.23 -28.94
N PHE A 119 -0.89 -4.65 -28.86
CA PHE A 119 0.02 -4.16 -27.81
C PHE A 119 0.22 -2.64 -27.84
N LYS A 120 0.01 -1.99 -28.99
CA LYS A 120 0.06 -0.53 -29.12
C LYS A 120 -1.06 0.18 -28.35
N GLU A 121 -2.16 -0.52 -28.05
CA GLU A 121 -3.29 0.00 -27.28
C GLU A 121 -3.02 0.01 -25.76
N LEU A 122 -1.86 -0.49 -25.29
CA LEU A 122 -1.46 -0.32 -23.89
C LEU A 122 -1.50 1.17 -23.53
N PRO A 123 -2.11 1.55 -22.40
CA PRO A 123 -2.01 2.92 -21.92
C PRO A 123 -0.59 3.21 -21.45
N GLU A 124 -0.26 4.49 -21.36
CA GLU A 124 0.95 4.94 -20.68
C GLU A 124 0.81 4.69 -19.18
N THR A 125 1.84 4.09 -18.57
CA THR A 125 1.79 3.63 -17.17
C THR A 125 2.92 4.25 -16.34
N TYR A 126 2.58 4.58 -15.09
CA TYR A 126 3.50 5.13 -14.09
C TYR A 126 3.46 4.27 -12.83
N ILE A 127 4.58 3.65 -12.49
CA ILE A 127 4.77 2.99 -11.20
C ILE A 127 5.57 3.92 -10.29
N ILE A 128 4.91 4.46 -9.27
CA ILE A 128 5.43 5.49 -8.37
C ILE A 128 5.65 4.88 -7.00
N PHE A 129 6.90 4.79 -6.54
CA PHE A 129 7.24 4.41 -5.18
C PHE A 129 7.56 5.65 -4.36
N ILE A 130 6.81 5.88 -3.29
CA ILE A 130 7.11 6.90 -2.28
C ILE A 130 7.72 6.19 -1.07
N THR A 131 9.01 6.38 -0.84
CA THR A 131 9.73 5.64 0.19
C THR A 131 10.10 6.55 1.36
N GLU A 132 10.00 6.08 2.60
CA GLU A 132 10.34 6.92 3.78
C GLU A 132 11.80 7.39 3.74
N LYS A 133 12.68 6.58 3.14
CA LYS A 133 14.13 6.80 3.01
C LYS A 133 14.55 6.99 1.56
N ASP A 134 15.74 7.55 1.37
CA ASP A 134 16.39 7.57 0.05
C ASP A 134 16.94 6.17 -0.30
N VAL A 135 16.08 5.33 -0.89
CA VAL A 135 16.44 3.95 -1.23
C VAL A 135 17.48 3.84 -2.35
N LEU A 136 17.55 4.85 -3.23
CA LEU A 136 18.49 4.90 -4.35
C LEU A 136 19.77 5.66 -4.00
N LYS A 137 19.80 6.35 -2.85
CA LYS A 137 20.97 7.00 -2.24
C LYS A 137 21.60 8.09 -3.12
N GLY A 138 20.79 8.73 -3.96
CA GLY A 138 21.26 9.79 -4.85
C GLY A 138 21.05 11.21 -4.32
N GLY A 139 20.38 11.38 -3.18
CA GLY A 139 20.05 12.68 -2.59
C GLY A 139 19.06 13.53 -3.38
N LEU A 140 18.40 12.97 -4.40
CA LEU A 140 17.44 13.68 -5.25
C LEU A 140 16.02 13.55 -4.68
N PRO A 141 15.14 14.53 -4.93
CA PRO A 141 13.72 14.42 -4.56
C PRO A 141 12.98 13.34 -5.34
N LEU A 142 13.31 13.21 -6.63
CA LEU A 142 12.67 12.32 -7.58
C LEU A 142 13.72 11.61 -8.44
N TYR A 143 13.49 10.34 -8.71
CA TYR A 143 14.24 9.55 -9.68
C TYR A 143 13.28 9.08 -10.75
N HIS A 144 13.49 9.52 -11.99
CA HIS A 144 12.76 9.02 -13.15
C HIS A 144 13.58 7.93 -13.83
N ILE A 145 13.01 6.74 -13.93
CA ILE A 145 13.64 5.57 -14.54
C ILE A 145 12.88 5.23 -15.81
N ASN A 146 13.56 5.40 -16.94
CA ASN A 146 13.04 5.16 -18.28
C ASN A 146 14.02 4.27 -19.06
N ARG A 147 13.50 3.43 -19.95
CA ARG A 147 14.34 2.61 -20.83
C ARG A 147 14.95 3.46 -21.94
N LYS A 148 16.21 3.16 -22.27
CA LYS A 148 16.97 3.79 -23.34
C LYS A 148 17.60 2.75 -24.24
N ILE A 149 17.85 3.15 -25.48
CA ILE A 149 18.67 2.40 -26.44
C ILE A 149 20.13 2.62 -26.04
N GLU A 150 20.86 1.54 -25.78
CA GLU A 150 22.21 1.60 -25.21
C GLU A 150 23.22 2.24 -26.17
N GLU A 151 23.08 1.95 -27.47
CA GLU A 151 24.04 2.35 -28.51
C GLU A 151 24.03 3.84 -28.82
N ASN A 152 22.89 4.51 -28.64
CA ASN A 152 22.72 5.92 -28.99
C ASN A 152 22.11 6.78 -27.87
N ASN A 153 21.86 6.19 -26.70
CA ASN A 153 21.28 6.84 -25.53
C ASN A 153 19.91 7.51 -25.77
N MET A 154 19.23 7.18 -26.87
CA MET A 154 17.88 7.67 -27.17
C MET A 154 16.85 6.98 -26.28
N THR A 155 15.76 7.69 -25.97
CA THR A 155 14.65 7.12 -25.19
C THR A 155 13.94 6.06 -26.01
N PHE A 156 13.67 4.90 -25.40
CA PHE A 156 12.99 3.78 -26.08
C PHE A 156 11.50 4.04 -26.35
N CYS A 157 10.88 4.93 -25.57
CA CYS A 157 9.50 5.40 -25.74
C CYS A 157 8.43 4.31 -25.67
N ASP A 158 8.59 3.34 -24.77
CA ASP A 158 7.60 2.28 -24.52
C ASP A 158 6.43 2.70 -23.62
N ARG A 159 6.38 3.98 -23.19
CA ARG A 159 5.31 4.55 -22.35
C ARG A 159 5.16 3.87 -20.98
N SER A 160 6.21 3.22 -20.51
CA SER A 160 6.29 2.60 -19.18
C SER A 160 7.31 3.36 -18.35
N HIS A 161 6.84 3.96 -17.25
CA HIS A 161 7.62 4.87 -16.43
C HIS A 161 7.68 4.38 -14.99
N ILE A 162 8.85 4.47 -14.37
CA ILE A 162 9.03 4.21 -12.94
C ILE A 162 9.55 5.48 -12.28
N ILE A 163 8.94 5.86 -11.16
CA ILE A 163 9.33 7.02 -10.38
C ILE A 163 9.59 6.58 -8.94
N PHE A 164 10.75 6.92 -8.40
CA PHE A 164 11.00 6.83 -6.96
C PHE A 164 11.00 8.24 -6.36
N VAL A 165 10.23 8.42 -5.29
CA VAL A 165 10.11 9.66 -4.54
C VAL A 165 10.82 9.47 -3.21
N ASN A 166 11.79 10.34 -2.93
CA ASN A 166 12.61 10.30 -1.74
C ASN A 166 11.91 10.98 -0.55
N GLY A 167 11.36 10.18 0.37
CA GLY A 167 10.70 10.64 1.58
C GLY A 167 11.59 11.29 2.64
N GLU A 168 12.91 11.17 2.53
CA GLU A 168 13.87 11.88 3.38
C GLU A 168 14.17 13.29 2.87
N TYR A 169 13.78 13.61 1.64
CA TYR A 169 14.09 14.90 1.03
C TYR A 169 13.38 16.06 1.75
N ARG A 170 14.13 17.11 2.09
CA ARG A 170 13.64 18.30 2.81
C ARG A 170 14.18 19.56 2.15
N ASP A 171 13.29 20.37 1.58
CA ASP A 171 13.54 21.73 1.11
C ASP A 171 12.21 22.50 1.01
N ASP A 172 12.24 23.71 0.44
CA ASP A 172 11.06 24.55 0.24
C ASP A 172 10.31 24.27 -1.08
N SER A 173 10.74 23.28 -1.86
CA SER A 173 10.02 22.84 -3.07
C SER A 173 8.70 22.17 -2.71
N ASP A 174 7.82 21.99 -3.71
CA ASP A 174 6.56 21.30 -3.49
C ASP A 174 6.76 19.84 -3.05
N ILE A 175 7.78 19.16 -3.57
CA ILE A 175 8.15 17.80 -3.15
C ILE A 175 8.69 17.80 -1.73
N GLY A 176 9.57 18.73 -1.36
CA GLY A 176 10.13 18.83 -0.01
C GLY A 176 9.04 19.05 1.05
N LYS A 177 8.08 19.93 0.77
CA LYS A 177 6.90 20.14 1.61
C LYS A 177 5.99 18.92 1.68
N LEU A 178 5.80 18.23 0.55
CA LEU A 178 4.99 17.02 0.49
C LEU A 178 5.61 15.91 1.35
N MET A 179 6.93 15.70 1.24
CA MET A 179 7.65 14.67 2.01
C MET A 179 7.74 15.02 3.50
N HIS A 180 7.82 16.31 3.84
CA HIS A 180 7.60 16.78 5.20
C HIS A 180 6.23 16.32 5.74
N ASP A 181 5.15 16.57 4.99
CA ASP A 181 3.80 16.22 5.41
C ASP A 181 3.59 14.70 5.48
N PHE A 182 4.19 13.93 4.58
CA PHE A 182 4.13 12.47 4.63
C PHE A 182 4.75 11.91 5.91
N ALA A 183 5.84 12.50 6.39
CA ALA A 183 6.48 12.14 7.65
C ALA A 183 5.78 12.73 8.88
N CYS A 184 4.85 13.68 8.71
CA CYS A 184 4.24 14.41 9.81
C CYS A 184 3.07 13.65 10.44
N SER A 185 3.16 13.38 11.75
CA SER A 185 2.05 12.78 12.50
C SER A 185 1.01 13.80 12.96
N ASN A 186 1.37 15.07 13.14
CA ASN A 186 0.44 16.10 13.61
C ASN A 186 -0.11 16.95 12.45
N PRO A 187 -1.41 16.92 12.18
CA PRO A 187 -1.99 17.71 11.08
C PRO A 187 -1.89 19.22 11.26
N ASP A 188 -1.56 19.75 12.45
CA ASP A 188 -1.32 21.20 12.63
C ASP A 188 0.04 21.64 12.09
N ASP A 189 0.99 20.70 11.96
CA ASP A 189 2.35 21.00 11.49
C ASP A 189 2.50 20.79 9.98
N MET A 190 1.48 20.22 9.31
CA MET A 190 1.45 19.97 7.87
C MET A 190 1.40 21.28 7.06
N LYS A 191 2.08 21.31 5.92
CA LYS A 191 2.21 22.46 5.02
C LYS A 191 1.03 22.58 4.06
N TYR A 192 0.48 21.46 3.60
CA TYR A 192 -0.63 21.44 2.67
C TYR A 192 -1.96 21.26 3.39
N VAL A 193 -2.84 22.25 3.22
CA VAL A 193 -4.17 22.29 3.86
C VAL A 193 -4.98 21.04 3.54
N ILE A 194 -4.97 20.58 2.28
CA ILE A 194 -5.74 19.40 1.85
C ILE A 194 -5.32 18.12 2.60
N LEU A 195 -4.01 17.92 2.80
CA LEU A 195 -3.48 16.80 3.58
C LEU A 195 -3.73 16.98 5.08
N ALA A 196 -3.57 18.21 5.58
CA ALA A 196 -3.82 18.58 6.96
C ALA A 196 -5.26 18.30 7.38
N GLU A 197 -6.24 18.73 6.57
CA GLU A 197 -7.67 18.54 6.82
C GLU A 197 -8.06 17.07 6.78
N LYS A 198 -7.60 16.32 5.77
CA LYS A 198 -7.88 14.88 5.67
C LYS A 198 -7.26 14.11 6.85
N THR A 199 -6.02 14.42 7.20
CA THR A 199 -5.34 13.81 8.34
C THR A 199 -6.02 14.19 9.67
N ARG A 200 -6.46 15.44 9.81
CA ARG A 200 -7.21 15.93 10.98
C ARG A 200 -8.53 15.21 11.15
N TYR A 201 -9.25 14.94 10.05
CA TYR A 201 -10.48 14.16 10.08
C TYR A 201 -10.25 12.80 10.75
N PHE A 202 -9.28 12.01 10.30
CA PHE A 202 -9.04 10.68 10.87
C PHE A 202 -8.43 10.67 12.27
N LYS A 203 -7.81 11.77 12.72
CA LYS A 203 -7.07 11.84 14.00
C LYS A 203 -7.72 12.66 15.11
N LYS A 204 -8.60 13.61 14.77
CA LYS A 204 -9.18 14.57 15.73
C LYS A 204 -10.70 14.73 15.58
N ASN A 205 -11.31 14.32 14.47
CA ASN A 205 -12.76 14.33 14.34
C ASN A 205 -13.36 13.06 14.96
N GLU A 206 -14.47 13.18 15.68
CA GLU A 206 -15.11 12.06 16.37
C GLU A 206 -15.48 10.90 15.43
N LYS A 207 -16.07 11.20 14.27
CA LYS A 207 -16.45 10.18 13.28
C LYS A 207 -15.24 9.49 12.67
N GLY A 208 -14.21 10.27 12.34
CA GLY A 208 -12.95 9.74 11.79
C GLY A 208 -12.19 8.88 12.80
N GLU A 209 -12.10 9.32 14.06
CA GLU A 209 -11.48 8.53 15.14
C GLU A 209 -12.22 7.22 15.39
N GLU A 210 -13.57 7.24 15.40
CA GLU A 210 -14.38 6.03 15.58
C GLU A 210 -14.18 5.05 14.42
N TYR A 211 -14.22 5.54 13.17
CA TYR A 211 -13.94 4.74 11.99
C TYR A 211 -12.56 4.10 12.07
N MET A 212 -11.50 4.88 12.36
CA MET A 212 -10.16 4.34 12.49
C MET A 212 -10.02 3.34 13.65
N CYS A 213 -10.70 3.56 14.78
CA CYS A 213 -10.72 2.59 15.88
C CYS A 213 -11.32 1.26 15.46
N LYS A 214 -12.40 1.27 14.65
CA LYS A 214 -13.01 0.06 14.11
C LYS A 214 -12.05 -0.67 13.17
N ILE A 215 -11.38 0.05 12.27
CA ILE A 215 -10.36 -0.53 11.37
C ILE A 215 -9.22 -1.16 12.19
N MET A 216 -8.72 -0.48 13.23
CA MET A 216 -7.69 -1.04 14.11
C MET A 216 -8.16 -2.28 14.88
N GLU A 217 -9.46 -2.40 15.16
CA GLU A 217 -10.04 -3.60 15.77
C GLU A 217 -10.08 -4.78 14.82
N GLU A 218 -10.46 -4.53 13.56
CA GLU A 218 -10.49 -5.49 12.46
C GLU A 218 -9.08 -6.00 12.15
N LEU A 219 -8.12 -5.11 11.91
CA LEU A 219 -6.71 -5.47 11.69
C LEU A 219 -6.14 -6.31 12.84
N ALA A 220 -6.38 -5.89 14.08
CA ALA A 220 -5.93 -6.67 15.24
C ALA A 220 -6.64 -8.03 15.35
N ALA A 221 -7.84 -8.20 14.80
CA ALA A 221 -8.52 -9.50 14.75
C ALA A 221 -7.94 -10.39 13.65
N GLU A 222 -7.63 -9.83 12.48
CA GLU A 222 -6.96 -10.52 11.38
C GLU A 222 -5.56 -10.99 11.79
N GLU A 223 -4.75 -10.13 12.41
CA GLU A 223 -3.42 -10.51 12.93
C GLU A 223 -3.51 -11.65 13.94
N ARG A 224 -4.46 -11.59 14.89
CA ARG A 224 -4.68 -12.68 15.86
C ARG A 224 -5.05 -13.98 15.16
N ALA A 225 -5.90 -13.92 14.13
CA ALA A 225 -6.29 -15.10 13.37
C ALA A 225 -5.09 -15.69 12.60
N ALA A 226 -4.27 -14.84 11.97
CA ALA A 226 -3.06 -15.28 11.26
C ALA A 226 -2.05 -15.97 12.19
N ILE A 227 -1.79 -15.39 13.38
CA ILE A 227 -0.92 -16.00 14.40
C ILE A 227 -1.48 -17.34 14.87
N SER A 228 -2.79 -17.43 15.13
CA SER A 228 -3.45 -18.68 15.48
C SER A 228 -3.28 -19.75 14.39
N GLU A 229 -3.44 -19.36 13.11
CA GLU A 229 -3.23 -20.29 11.98
C GLU A 229 -1.77 -20.72 11.85
N GLU A 230 -0.81 -19.84 12.08
CA GLU A 230 0.63 -20.15 12.08
C GLU A 230 1.00 -21.14 13.19
N ILE A 231 0.53 -20.91 14.42
CA ILE A 231 0.73 -21.84 15.54
C ILE A 231 0.17 -23.22 15.18
N ALA A 232 -1.05 -23.28 14.64
CA ALA A 232 -1.64 -24.54 14.22
C ALA A 232 -0.83 -25.23 13.12
N MET A 233 -0.34 -24.48 12.12
CA MET A 233 0.50 -25.04 11.06
C MET A 233 1.83 -25.61 11.60
N ASN A 234 2.48 -24.92 12.54
CA ASN A 234 3.73 -25.39 13.13
C ASN A 234 3.51 -26.67 13.94
N LEU A 235 2.47 -26.72 14.77
CA LEU A 235 2.12 -27.94 15.53
C LEU A 235 1.70 -29.10 14.63
N LEU A 236 1.04 -28.82 13.49
CA LEU A 236 0.71 -29.85 12.49
C LEU A 236 1.97 -30.41 11.81
N LYS A 237 2.99 -29.58 11.54
CA LYS A 237 4.27 -30.03 10.97
C LYS A 237 5.08 -30.88 11.95
N GLU A 238 5.01 -30.58 13.25
CA GLU A 238 5.64 -31.41 14.30
C GLU A 238 5.02 -32.81 14.39
N GLY A 239 3.73 -32.97 14.05
CA GLY A 239 3.07 -34.28 13.91
C GLY A 239 2.83 -35.03 15.22
N THR A 240 3.08 -34.41 16.38
CA THR A 240 3.00 -35.05 17.71
C THR A 240 1.64 -34.91 18.40
N LEU A 241 0.83 -33.92 18.00
CA LEU A 241 -0.42 -33.58 18.65
C LEU A 241 -1.64 -33.96 17.81
N SER A 242 -2.73 -34.35 18.48
CA SER A 242 -4.01 -34.57 17.80
C SER A 242 -4.65 -33.25 17.37
N ILE A 243 -5.51 -33.30 16.34
CA ILE A 243 -6.23 -32.11 15.82
C ILE A 243 -6.98 -31.37 16.93
N SER A 244 -7.58 -32.09 17.88
CA SER A 244 -8.29 -31.48 19.01
C SER A 244 -7.36 -30.70 19.94
N LYS A 245 -6.16 -31.25 20.24
CA LYS A 245 -5.15 -30.55 21.06
C LYS A 245 -4.58 -29.34 20.33
N ILE A 246 -4.34 -29.43 19.02
CA ILE A 246 -3.87 -28.31 18.19
C ILE A 246 -4.94 -27.21 18.14
N ALA A 247 -6.21 -27.57 17.95
CA ALA A 247 -7.32 -26.62 17.95
C ALA A 247 -7.43 -25.85 19.27
N ALA A 248 -7.30 -26.54 20.41
CA ALA A 248 -7.26 -25.91 21.71
C ALA A 248 -6.06 -24.98 21.89
N ALA A 249 -4.85 -25.43 21.52
CA ALA A 249 -3.62 -24.64 21.68
C ALA A 249 -3.59 -23.38 20.79
N ALA A 250 -4.08 -23.48 19.55
CA ALA A 250 -4.15 -22.37 18.61
C ALA A 250 -5.40 -21.49 18.77
N ASN A 251 -6.32 -21.86 19.69
CA ASN A 251 -7.64 -21.24 19.84
C ASN A 251 -8.43 -21.18 18.51
N LEU A 252 -8.40 -22.30 17.77
CA LEU A 252 -9.10 -22.49 16.50
C LEU A 252 -10.15 -23.58 16.64
N THR A 253 -11.07 -23.66 15.67
CA THR A 253 -11.97 -24.81 15.59
C THR A 253 -11.26 -26.00 14.96
N GLU A 254 -11.61 -27.22 15.37
CA GLU A 254 -11.06 -28.44 14.74
C GLU A 254 -11.28 -28.47 13.23
N ARG A 255 -12.40 -27.91 12.75
CA ARG A 255 -12.68 -27.76 11.31
C ARG A 255 -11.64 -26.89 10.60
N LYS A 256 -11.20 -25.78 11.20
CA LYS A 256 -10.15 -24.93 10.65
C LYS A 256 -8.82 -25.67 10.63
N VAL A 257 -8.46 -26.35 11.72
CA VAL A 257 -7.22 -27.15 11.81
C VAL A 257 -7.18 -28.27 10.76
N LYS A 258 -8.29 -28.98 10.54
CA LYS A 258 -8.43 -29.99 9.46
C LYS A 258 -8.14 -29.40 8.08
N LYS A 259 -8.72 -28.25 7.75
CA LYS A 259 -8.45 -27.55 6.48
C LYS A 259 -6.99 -27.13 6.32
N LEU A 260 -6.32 -26.71 7.41
CA LEU A 260 -4.90 -26.37 7.37
C LEU A 260 -4.03 -27.62 7.14
N ALA A 261 -4.39 -28.76 7.75
CA ALA A 261 -3.71 -30.04 7.53
C ALA A 261 -3.84 -30.52 6.07
N GLU A 262 -5.02 -30.40 5.47
CA GLU A 262 -5.25 -30.71 4.05
C GLU A 262 -4.37 -29.85 3.14
N LYS A 263 -4.27 -28.54 3.40
CA LYS A 263 -3.39 -27.62 2.65
C LYS A 263 -1.92 -28.01 2.77
N LEU A 264 -1.46 -28.41 3.95
CA LEU A 264 -0.08 -28.87 4.17
C LEU A 264 0.27 -30.11 3.34
N GLN A 265 -0.67 -31.07 3.20
CA GLN A 265 -0.47 -32.27 2.39
C GLN A 265 -0.39 -31.98 0.88
N VAL A 266 -1.06 -30.93 0.41
CA VAL A 266 -1.02 -30.51 -1.01
C VAL A 266 0.31 -29.83 -1.37
N VAL A 267 0.95 -29.14 -0.43
CA VAL A 267 2.25 -28.46 -0.63
C VAL A 267 3.44 -29.43 -0.57
N ALA A 268 3.25 -30.62 0.03
CA ALA A 268 4.28 -31.66 0.16
C ALA A 268 4.30 -32.68 -1.00
N ARG A 269 3.44 -32.51 -2.01
CA ARG A 269 3.42 -33.30 -3.25
C ARG A 269 3.99 -32.49 -4.40
#